data_AF-A0A176Y9J1-F1
#
_entry.id   AF-A0A176Y9J1-F1
#
_cell.length_a   1.000
_cell.length_b   1.000
_cell.length_c   1.000
_cell.angle_alpha   90.00
_cell.angle_beta   90.00
_cell.angle_gamma   90.00
#
_symmetry.space_group_name_H-M   'P 1'
#
loop_
_entity.id
_entity.type
_entity.pdbx_description
1 polymer ?
#
loop_
_entity_poly.entity_id
_entity_poly.type
_entity_poly.pdbx_seq_one_letter_code
_entity_poly.pdbx_strand_id
1 'polypeptide(L)'
;MKLRPLSTGLLAIMAAFAGPDHLPFGGLPVMTGKANADERDKALRAPTVPPARDPSAAVAEEYEFARRKGTVEAFELFIARHGDDPLAEKARAELKRLAR
;
A
#
# COMPACT_ATOMS: atom_id res chain seq x y z
N MET A 1 -18.01 -43.62 -21.32
CA MET A 1 -19.15 -44.13 -20.51
C MET A 1 -19.31 -43.14 -19.34
N LYS A 2 -20.33 -42.24 -19.33
CA LYS A 2 -21.66 -42.36 -18.66
C LYS A 2 -21.48 -42.76 -17.16
N LEU A 3 -21.96 -42.06 -16.12
CA LEU A 3 -23.25 -41.38 -15.78
C LEU A 3 -22.97 -40.30 -14.68
N ARG A 4 -23.43 -39.02 -14.67
CA ARG A 4 -24.72 -38.42 -14.21
C ARG A 4 -25.25 -38.94 -12.84
N PRO A 5 -26.07 -38.20 -12.02
CA PRO A 5 -26.60 -36.82 -12.07
C PRO A 5 -26.67 -36.04 -10.70
N LEU A 6 -27.31 -34.85 -10.75
CA LEU A 6 -27.73 -33.94 -9.67
C LEU A 6 -28.64 -34.59 -8.60
N SER A 7 -28.73 -34.01 -7.37
CA SER A 7 -29.94 -33.34 -6.84
C SER A 7 -30.05 -33.30 -5.29
N THR A 8 -30.59 -32.17 -4.79
CA THR A 8 -31.49 -32.00 -3.63
C THR A 8 -30.95 -31.94 -2.17
N GLY A 9 -31.32 -30.85 -1.47
CA GLY A 9 -31.50 -30.80 -0.01
C GLY A 9 -31.15 -29.44 0.59
N LEU A 10 -31.90 -28.36 0.35
CA LEU A 10 -32.91 -27.79 1.25
C LEU A 10 -32.62 -27.96 2.77
N LEU A 11 -32.20 -26.89 3.43
CA LEU A 11 -32.75 -26.49 4.74
C LEU A 11 -32.33 -25.05 5.10
N ALA A 12 -33.25 -24.12 4.88
CA ALA A 12 -33.24 -22.83 5.56
C ALA A 12 -33.65 -23.05 7.01
N ILE A 13 -32.82 -22.62 7.96
CA ILE A 13 -33.23 -22.47 9.36
C ILE A 13 -33.11 -20.98 9.69
N MET A 14 -34.21 -20.27 9.46
CA MET A 14 -34.47 -18.97 10.07
C MET A 14 -34.80 -19.22 11.55
N ALA A 15 -33.82 -19.01 12.42
CA ALA A 15 -34.06 -18.92 13.85
C ALA A 15 -34.26 -17.44 14.22
N ALA A 16 -35.51 -16.99 14.18
CA ALA A 16 -35.93 -15.81 14.91
C ALA A 16 -36.25 -16.24 16.34
N PHE A 17 -35.33 -15.99 17.27
CA PHE A 17 -35.64 -16.01 18.70
C PHE A 17 -35.67 -14.56 19.19
N ALA A 18 -36.90 -14.13 19.46
CA ALA A 18 -37.19 -12.90 20.17
C ALA A 18 -36.75 -13.06 21.64
N GLY A 19 -36.00 -12.08 22.12
CA GLY A 19 -35.75 -11.87 23.54
C GLY A 19 -35.37 -10.39 23.74
N PRO A 20 -36.27 -9.56 24.31
CA PRO A 20 -35.93 -8.18 24.64
C PRO A 20 -35.32 -8.17 26.03
N ASP A 21 -34.06 -8.57 26.14
CA ASP A 21 -33.29 -8.23 27.33
C ASP A 21 -32.59 -6.91 27.04
N HIS A 22 -33.25 -5.87 27.52
CA HIS A 22 -32.79 -4.50 27.59
C HIS A 22 -31.43 -4.45 28.29
N LEU A 23 -30.35 -4.69 27.55
CA LEU A 23 -29.03 -4.22 27.93
C LEU A 23 -29.17 -2.70 28.03
N PRO A 24 -28.96 -2.08 29.20
CA PRO A 24 -28.89 -0.64 29.27
C PRO A 24 -27.67 -0.22 28.45
N PHE A 25 -27.93 0.16 27.21
CA PHE A 25 -27.12 1.09 26.41
C PHE A 25 -27.12 2.42 27.18
N GLY A 26 -26.38 2.44 28.29
CA GLY A 26 -26.53 3.45 29.32
C GLY A 26 -25.31 3.50 30.23
N GLY A 27 -24.17 3.11 29.70
CA GLY A 27 -22.87 3.43 30.26
C GLY A 27 -22.07 4.18 29.21
N LEU A 28 -22.57 5.34 28.76
CA LEU A 28 -21.65 6.34 28.22
C LEU A 28 -20.63 6.55 29.34
N PRO A 29 -19.32 6.28 29.15
CA PRO A 29 -18.36 6.88 30.05
C PRO A 29 -18.62 8.37 29.92
N VAL A 30 -19.20 8.93 30.98
CA VAL A 30 -19.35 10.35 31.15
C VAL A 30 -17.93 10.89 31.11
N MET A 31 -17.49 11.29 29.91
CA MET A 31 -16.20 11.92 29.68
C MET A 31 -16.30 13.36 30.22
N THR A 32 -16.49 13.48 31.53
CA THR A 32 -16.41 14.74 32.29
C THR A 32 -14.98 14.93 32.78
N GLY A 33 -14.02 14.62 31.91
CA GLY A 33 -12.69 15.18 31.97
C GLY A 33 -12.62 16.15 30.81
N LYS A 34 -12.67 17.46 31.08
CA LYS A 34 -12.17 18.46 30.13
C LYS A 34 -10.77 17.99 29.74
N ALA A 35 -10.59 17.56 28.49
CA ALA A 35 -9.27 17.33 27.95
C ALA A 35 -8.55 18.69 28.01
N ASN A 36 -7.64 18.82 28.97
CA ASN A 36 -6.66 19.88 28.92
C ASN A 36 -5.69 19.48 27.81
N ALA A 37 -6.03 19.84 26.57
CA ALA A 37 -5.05 19.90 25.50
C ALA A 37 -4.13 21.07 25.88
N ASP A 38 -3.14 20.78 26.73
CA ASP A 38 -2.08 21.74 27.01
C ASP A 38 -1.30 21.87 25.71
N GLU A 39 -1.60 22.91 24.93
CA GLU A 39 -0.89 23.25 23.68
C GLU A 39 0.61 23.55 23.93
N ARG A 40 1.05 23.49 25.19
CA ARG A 40 2.43 23.60 25.66
C ARG A 40 3.32 22.44 25.26
N ASP A 41 2.77 21.31 24.83
CA ASP A 41 3.52 20.20 24.23
C ASP A 41 3.79 20.39 22.73
N LYS A 42 3.60 21.60 22.20
CA LYS A 42 4.14 21.99 20.89
C LYS A 42 5.66 22.25 20.93
N ALA A 43 6.37 21.63 21.87
CA ALA A 43 7.79 21.38 21.74
C ALA A 43 7.98 20.43 20.55
N LEU A 44 8.15 21.02 19.36
CA LEU A 44 8.74 20.46 18.14
C LEU A 44 8.93 18.94 18.22
N ARG A 45 7.88 18.16 18.00
CA ARG A 45 8.06 16.72 17.79
C ARG A 45 8.98 16.58 16.58
N ALA A 46 10.21 16.13 16.85
CA ALA A 46 11.13 15.81 15.78
C ALA A 46 10.43 14.83 14.83
N PRO A 47 10.52 15.02 13.50
CA PRO A 47 9.95 14.07 12.55
C PRO A 47 10.39 12.65 12.91
N THR A 48 9.43 11.75 13.12
CA THR A 48 9.70 10.34 13.43
C THR A 48 10.18 9.56 12.21
N VAL A 49 10.14 10.18 11.03
CA VAL A 49 10.64 9.64 9.77
C VAL A 49 11.83 10.46 9.29
N PRO A 50 12.85 9.82 8.69
CA PRO A 50 13.93 10.55 8.03
C PRO A 50 13.38 11.55 7.00
N PRO A 51 14.08 12.67 6.75
CA PRO A 51 13.68 13.59 5.70
C PRO A 51 13.61 12.87 4.35
N ALA A 52 12.66 13.30 3.51
CA ALA A 52 12.57 12.82 2.15
C ALA A 52 13.89 13.10 1.41
N ARG A 53 14.37 12.11 0.66
CA ARG A 53 15.54 12.30 -0.22
C ARG A 53 15.17 13.21 -1.38
N ASP A 54 16.19 13.84 -1.97
CA ASP A 54 16.03 14.55 -3.23
C ASP A 54 15.51 13.57 -4.31
N PRO A 55 14.42 13.91 -5.01
CA PRO A 55 13.80 13.00 -5.98
C PRO A 55 14.74 12.69 -7.14
N SER A 56 15.52 13.67 -7.61
CA SER A 56 16.46 13.47 -8.70
C SER A 56 17.60 12.52 -8.31
N ALA A 57 18.09 12.65 -7.07
CA ALA A 57 19.09 11.72 -6.53
C ALA A 57 18.56 10.28 -6.45
N ALA A 58 17.29 10.11 -6.03
CA ALA A 58 16.67 8.78 -5.97
C ALA A 58 16.58 8.13 -7.38
N VAL A 59 16.18 8.88 -8.40
CA VAL A 59 16.13 8.40 -9.79
C VAL A 59 17.52 8.04 -10.30
N ALA A 60 18.53 8.87 -10.03
CA ALA A 60 19.91 8.59 -10.42
C ALA A 60 20.46 7.30 -9.78
N GLU A 61 20.16 7.06 -8.50
CA GLU A 61 20.53 5.82 -7.81
C GLU A 61 19.87 4.58 -8.44
N GLU A 62 18.58 4.67 -8.80
CA GLU A 62 17.87 3.59 -9.50
C GLU A 62 18.47 3.31 -10.88
N TYR A 63 18.84 4.36 -11.63
CA TYR A 63 19.51 4.20 -12.91
C TYR A 63 20.87 3.50 -12.77
N GLU A 64 21.68 3.90 -11.79
CA GLU A 64 22.96 3.25 -11.52
C GLU A 64 22.80 1.81 -11.01
N PHE A 65 21.70 1.51 -10.32
CA PHE A 65 21.34 0.13 -10.00
C PHE A 65 21.02 -0.70 -11.27
N ALA A 66 20.24 -0.14 -12.20
CA ALA A 66 19.96 -0.78 -13.49
C ALA A 66 21.24 -1.00 -14.30
N ARG A 67 22.13 -0.01 -14.36
CA ARG A 67 23.44 -0.12 -15.03
C ARG A 67 24.33 -1.19 -14.43
N ARG A 68 24.42 -1.25 -13.10
CA ARG A 68 25.22 -2.27 -12.41
C ARG A 68 24.69 -3.68 -12.66
N LYS A 69 23.37 -3.84 -12.79
CA LYS A 69 22.77 -5.11 -13.21
C LYS A 69 23.08 -5.44 -14.67
N GLY A 70 22.97 -4.44 -15.55
CA GLY A 70 23.34 -4.57 -16.96
C GLY A 70 22.47 -5.56 -17.75
N THR A 71 21.24 -5.82 -17.32
CA THR A 71 20.29 -6.70 -18.03
C THR A 71 19.19 -5.91 -18.71
N VAL A 72 18.55 -6.51 -19.72
CA VAL A 72 17.41 -5.91 -20.44
C VAL A 72 16.29 -5.54 -19.46
N GLU A 73 15.91 -6.47 -18.59
CA GLU A 73 14.79 -6.30 -17.66
C GLU A 73 15.06 -5.16 -16.66
N ALA A 74 16.32 -4.95 -16.25
CA ALA A 74 16.67 -3.90 -15.32
C ALA A 74 16.50 -2.51 -15.93
N PHE A 75 16.88 -2.34 -17.20
CA PHE A 75 16.69 -1.07 -17.91
C PHE A 75 15.23 -0.85 -18.32
N GLU A 76 14.50 -1.89 -18.72
CA GLU A 76 13.06 -1.80 -19.01
C GLU A 76 12.27 -1.38 -17.77
N LEU A 77 12.58 -1.96 -16.61
CA LEU A 77 11.95 -1.59 -15.34
C LEU A 77 12.22 -0.13 -14.97
N PHE A 78 13.45 0.34 -15.19
CA PHE A 78 13.80 1.75 -14.97
C PHE A 78 12.96 2.67 -15.87
N ILE A 79 12.87 2.36 -17.17
CA ILE A 79 12.09 3.15 -18.13
C ILE A 79 10.59 3.12 -17.82
N ALA A 80 10.07 1.98 -17.35
CA ALA A 80 8.66 1.87 -16.97
C ALA A 80 8.28 2.77 -15.78
N ARG A 81 9.24 3.08 -14.90
CA ARG A 81 9.04 3.95 -13.73
C ARG A 81 9.34 5.41 -14.02
N HIS A 82 10.41 5.67 -14.75
CA HIS A 82 11.02 6.99 -14.91
C HIS A 82 11.10 7.40 -16.38
N GLY A 83 10.11 7.02 -17.19
CA GLY A 83 10.16 7.13 -18.66
C GLY A 83 10.28 8.55 -19.22
N ASP A 84 9.88 9.56 -18.45
CA ASP A 84 9.96 10.98 -18.77
C ASP A 84 11.23 11.64 -18.22
N ASP A 85 12.02 10.93 -17.40
CA ASP A 85 13.27 11.44 -16.85
C ASP A 85 14.36 11.50 -17.93
N PRO A 86 15.26 12.51 -17.93
CA PRO A 86 16.37 12.57 -18.87
C PRO A 86 17.28 11.34 -18.90
N LEU A 87 17.38 10.59 -17.79
CA LEU A 87 18.14 9.33 -17.72
C LEU A 87 17.46 8.18 -18.48
N ALA A 88 16.16 8.26 -18.76
CA ALA A 88 15.45 7.25 -19.55
C ALA A 88 16.03 7.12 -20.96
N GLU A 89 16.49 8.22 -21.57
CA GLU A 89 17.17 8.17 -22.87
C GLU A 89 18.48 7.38 -22.81
N LYS A 90 19.23 7.51 -21.71
CA LYS A 90 20.45 6.72 -21.51
C LYS A 90 20.13 5.24 -21.30
N ALA A 91 19.08 4.92 -20.53
CA ALA A 91 18.61 3.54 -20.37
C ALA A 91 18.14 2.93 -21.70
N ARG A 92 17.43 3.68 -22.53
CA ARG A 92 17.01 3.26 -23.89
C ARG A 92 18.24 2.97 -24.77
N ALA A 93 19.30 3.77 -24.65
CA ALA A 93 20.54 3.52 -25.38
C ALA A 93 21.26 2.24 -24.92
N GLU A 94 21.30 1.98 -23.61
CA GLU A 94 21.86 0.74 -23.07
C GLU A 94 21.05 -0.49 -23.51
N LEU A 95 19.72 -0.42 -23.56
CA LEU A 95 18.89 -1.50 -24.11
C LEU A 95 19.23 -1.82 -25.57
N LYS A 96 19.39 -0.80 -26.41
CA LYS A 96 19.81 -0.99 -27.81
C LYS A 96 21.19 -1.65 -27.90
N ARG A 97 22.09 -1.38 -26.97
CA ARG A 97 23.42 -2.00 -26.90
C ARG A 97 23.34 -3.47 -26.50
N LEU A 98 22.45 -3.83 -25.58
CA LEU A 98 22.26 -5.21 -25.11
C LEU A 98 21.52 -6.09 -26.11
N ALA A 99 20.64 -5.51 -26.93
CA ALA A 99 19.89 -6.23 -27.96
C ALA A 99 20.68 -6.52 -29.24
N ARG A 100 21.96 -6.09 -29.30
CA ARG A 100 22.85 -6.26 -30.45
C ARG A 100 23.74 -7.48 -30.27
#